data_AF-A0A4R8Q893-F1
#
_entry.id   AF-A0A4R8Q893-F1
#
_cell.length_a   1.000
_cell.length_b   1.000
_cell.length_c   1.000
_cell.angle_alpha   90.00
_cell.angle_beta   90.00
_cell.angle_gamma   90.00
#
_symmetry.space_group_name_H-M   'P 1'
#
loop_
_entity.id
_entity.type
_entity.pdbx_description
1 polymer ?
#
loop_
_entity_poly.entity_id
_entity_poly.type
_entity_poly.pdbx_seq_one_letter_code
_entity_poly.pdbx_strand_id
1 'polypeptide(L)'
;MVKTVVVLGAAYGGLAVAHRLLKYTRQQEDDLRVILVAKTTHFYWNMASVRAIVPGILRDEQIFMPIEAGFEQYPKESFEFVLGTATGLDVARKSALVSTSSGPRSLPYDYLVLATGARSASLDMPWKGADSHEKTLDLLHSTAEKVKKAKHIIVAGAGPTGVETAAEIRFEYKDKEVVLLAADDEIFGGDSAAKGAENEIIRLGVRVKKSARVANTRTLPDGQTEVSLINGEKLKTDLYLPTMGLIPNSEFLDASLLNDKKYANVDEYMRVRGVDNIWACGDLVSYPRAGFMITDKHAAGVVKNIELAIKGKDQQVVKGMPVDIFVCATGRSRGAGRVGWAKVPSLFVWAVKGRTLGTDYTPKYVNGSQW
;
A
#
# COMPACT_ATOMS: atom_id res chain seq x y z
N MET A 1 -30.13 19.42 0.63
CA MET A 1 -30.31 18.00 1.02
C MET A 1 -28.93 17.44 1.20
N VAL A 2 -28.66 16.81 2.34
CA VAL A 2 -27.32 16.28 2.67
C VAL A 2 -26.88 15.29 1.60
N LYS A 3 -25.73 15.54 0.97
CA LYS A 3 -25.10 14.61 0.01
C LYS A 3 -24.09 13.77 0.78
N THR A 4 -24.25 12.45 0.77
CA THR A 4 -23.39 11.53 1.53
C THR A 4 -22.42 10.80 0.61
N VAL A 5 -21.13 10.93 0.91
CA VAL A 5 -20.05 10.14 0.28
C VAL A 5 -19.53 9.12 1.29
N VAL A 6 -19.66 7.83 0.96
CA VAL A 6 -19.04 6.76 1.76
C VAL A 6 -17.69 6.40 1.15
N VAL A 7 -16.65 6.31 1.96
CA VAL A 7 -15.29 5.91 1.56
C VAL A 7 -14.93 4.63 2.30
N LEU A 8 -14.74 3.54 1.54
CA LEU A 8 -14.39 2.23 2.09
C LEU A 8 -12.87 2.04 2.05
N GLY A 9 -12.23 2.02 3.22
CA GLY A 9 -10.79 1.91 3.39
C GLY A 9 -10.17 3.25 3.76
N ALA A 10 -9.26 3.25 4.73
CA ALA A 10 -8.63 4.44 5.31
C ALA A 10 -7.08 4.36 5.28
N ALA A 11 -6.53 3.81 4.19
CA ALA A 11 -5.11 3.87 3.89
C ALA A 11 -4.82 5.09 2.99
N TYR A 12 -3.78 5.02 2.15
CA TYR A 12 -3.36 6.15 1.31
C TYR A 12 -4.50 6.78 0.50
N GLY A 13 -5.22 5.99 -0.30
CA GLY A 13 -6.28 6.51 -1.17
C GLY A 13 -7.50 7.01 -0.41
N GLY A 14 -7.93 6.27 0.61
CA GLY A 14 -9.11 6.60 1.40
C GLY A 14 -8.98 7.90 2.20
N LEU A 15 -7.86 8.07 2.92
CA LEU A 15 -7.55 9.31 3.62
C LEU A 15 -7.46 10.49 2.65
N ALA A 16 -6.74 10.29 1.54
CA ALA A 16 -6.59 11.26 0.48
C ALA A 16 -7.92 11.74 -0.11
N VAL A 17 -8.89 10.83 -0.30
CA VAL A 17 -10.24 11.17 -0.77
C VAL A 17 -11.02 11.90 0.32
N ALA A 18 -11.08 11.34 1.53
CA ALA A 18 -11.88 11.90 2.63
C ALA A 18 -11.44 13.32 2.99
N HIS A 19 -10.14 13.56 3.17
CA HIS A 19 -9.62 14.91 3.47
C HIS A 19 -9.89 15.91 2.36
N ARG A 20 -9.72 15.51 1.09
CA ARG A 20 -9.96 16.42 -0.03
C ARG A 20 -11.44 16.77 -0.19
N LEU A 21 -12.35 15.81 0.00
CA LEU A 21 -13.79 16.07 0.00
C LEU A 21 -14.16 17.09 1.10
N LEU A 22 -13.67 16.88 2.32
CA LEU A 22 -13.96 17.75 3.46
C LEU A 22 -13.29 19.13 3.35
N LYS A 23 -12.06 19.19 2.83
CA LYS A 23 -11.28 20.44 2.72
C LYS A 23 -11.68 21.30 1.52
N TYR A 24 -12.01 20.68 0.39
CA TYR A 24 -12.19 21.39 -0.88
C TYR A 24 -13.63 21.36 -1.38
N THR A 25 -14.23 20.16 -1.45
CA THR A 25 -15.58 20.02 -2.01
C THR A 25 -16.63 20.62 -1.09
N ARG A 26 -16.52 20.40 0.22
CA ARG A 26 -17.46 20.94 1.22
C ARG A 26 -17.51 22.48 1.22
N GLN A 27 -16.41 23.15 0.87
CA GLN A 27 -16.38 24.63 0.75
C GLN A 27 -17.32 25.17 -0.34
N GLN A 28 -17.80 24.29 -1.22
CA GLN A 28 -18.70 24.61 -2.32
C GLN A 28 -20.06 23.89 -2.17
N GLU A 29 -20.16 22.96 -1.24
CA GLU A 29 -21.30 22.06 -1.01
C GLU A 29 -21.45 21.87 0.51
N ASP A 30 -22.03 22.85 1.20
CA ASP A 30 -22.12 22.90 2.67
C ASP A 30 -22.84 21.68 3.29
N ASP A 31 -23.71 21.06 2.50
CA ASP A 31 -24.50 19.87 2.82
C ASP A 31 -23.73 18.55 2.59
N LEU A 32 -22.43 18.58 2.25
CA LEU A 32 -21.63 17.37 2.03
C LEU A 32 -21.26 16.68 3.36
N ARG A 33 -21.63 15.40 3.49
CA ARG A 33 -21.21 14.50 4.57
C ARG A 33 -20.30 13.40 4.02
N VAL A 34 -19.22 13.10 4.73
CA VAL A 34 -18.29 12.01 4.41
C VAL A 34 -18.32 10.97 5.51
N ILE A 35 -18.51 9.70 5.15
CA ILE A 35 -18.39 8.56 6.07
C ILE A 35 -17.16 7.77 5.67
N LEU A 36 -16.15 7.73 6.53
CA LEU A 36 -14.92 6.96 6.31
C LEU A 36 -14.97 5.65 7.08
N VAL A 37 -14.91 4.53 6.37
CA VAL A 37 -14.89 3.19 6.95
C VAL A 37 -13.47 2.65 6.98
N ALA A 38 -12.99 2.26 8.16
CA ALA A 38 -11.67 1.68 8.34
C ALA A 38 -11.75 0.36 9.09
N LYS A 39 -10.99 -0.64 8.64
CA LYS A 39 -10.86 -1.92 9.36
C LYS A 39 -10.07 -1.77 10.67
N THR A 40 -9.15 -0.81 10.71
CA THR A 40 -8.22 -0.58 11.82
C THR A 40 -8.39 0.83 12.38
N THR A 41 -8.01 1.02 13.65
CA THR A 41 -8.02 2.33 14.31
C THR A 41 -6.87 3.23 13.87
N HIS A 42 -5.77 2.62 13.43
CA HIS A 42 -4.55 3.32 13.04
C HIS A 42 -4.27 3.19 11.55
N PHE A 43 -3.77 4.28 10.98
CA PHE A 43 -3.15 4.31 9.68
C PHE A 43 -1.77 3.64 9.80
N TYR A 44 -1.39 2.86 8.79
CA TYR A 44 -0.09 2.19 8.74
C TYR A 44 0.72 2.67 7.53
N TRP A 45 1.84 3.35 7.78
CA TRP A 45 2.82 3.77 6.77
C TRP A 45 3.65 2.59 6.27
N ASN A 46 2.99 1.65 5.60
CA ASN A 46 3.55 0.34 5.25
C ASN A 46 4.79 0.42 4.32
N MET A 47 5.07 1.55 3.66
CA MET A 47 6.32 1.75 2.90
C MET A 47 7.55 1.64 3.80
N ALA A 48 7.42 2.00 5.08
CA ALA A 48 8.51 1.91 6.05
C ALA A 48 8.61 0.53 6.72
N SER A 49 7.72 -0.42 6.39
CA SER A 49 7.74 -1.79 6.92
C SER A 49 9.11 -2.47 6.75
N VAL A 50 9.75 -2.25 5.59
CA VAL A 50 11.08 -2.79 5.24
C VAL A 50 12.19 -2.37 6.20
N ARG A 51 12.02 -1.21 6.87
CA ARG A 51 12.94 -0.71 7.91
C ARG A 51 12.43 -0.99 9.31
N ALA A 52 11.12 -1.06 9.51
CA ALA A 52 10.51 -1.38 10.81
C ALA A 52 10.80 -2.82 11.24
N ILE A 53 11.06 -3.74 10.31
CA ILE A 53 11.55 -5.10 10.61
C ILE A 53 13.05 -5.14 11.01
N VAL A 54 13.74 -4.00 11.04
CA VAL A 54 15.11 -3.90 11.55
C VAL A 54 15.05 -3.26 12.94
N PRO A 55 15.32 -4.03 14.03
CA PRO A 55 15.17 -3.55 15.40
C PRO A 55 15.90 -2.24 15.69
N GLY A 56 15.24 -1.34 16.42
CA GLY A 56 15.84 -0.10 16.95
C GLY A 56 15.98 1.04 15.94
N ILE A 57 15.49 0.88 14.70
CA ILE A 57 15.66 1.91 13.66
C ILE A 57 14.46 2.86 13.54
N LEU A 58 13.24 2.33 13.65
CA LEU A 58 12.01 3.12 13.65
C LEU A 58 11.23 2.85 14.93
N ARG A 59 10.59 3.89 15.44
CA ARG A 59 9.58 3.77 16.49
C ARG A 59 8.20 3.57 15.87
N ASP A 60 7.32 2.87 16.57
CA ASP A 60 5.99 2.53 16.07
C ASP A 60 5.16 3.79 15.76
N GLU A 61 5.31 4.86 16.54
CA GLU A 61 4.56 6.12 16.36
C GLU A 61 4.99 6.87 15.08
N GLN A 62 6.11 6.51 14.45
CA GLN A 62 6.52 7.09 13.17
C GLN A 62 5.76 6.49 11.98
N ILE A 63 5.20 5.29 12.16
CA ILE A 63 4.55 4.50 11.12
C ILE A 63 3.08 4.21 11.42
N PHE A 64 2.63 4.42 12.66
CA PHE A 64 1.25 4.30 13.08
C PHE A 64 0.73 5.61 13.66
N MET A 65 -0.46 6.02 13.24
CA MET A 65 -1.21 7.09 13.92
C MET A 65 -2.71 6.83 13.90
N PRO A 66 -3.44 7.29 14.93
CA PRO A 66 -4.90 7.19 14.98
C PRO A 66 -5.55 7.89 13.79
N ILE A 67 -6.44 7.19 13.09
CA ILE A 67 -7.12 7.74 11.91
C ILE A 67 -8.13 8.80 12.32
N GLU A 68 -9.02 8.48 13.26
CA GLU A 68 -10.15 9.32 13.64
C GLU A 68 -9.70 10.71 14.16
N ALA A 69 -8.65 10.74 14.98
CA ALA A 69 -8.07 11.99 15.49
C ALA A 69 -7.58 12.92 14.37
N GLY A 70 -7.21 12.37 13.21
CA GLY A 70 -6.81 13.14 12.03
C GLY A 70 -7.94 13.97 11.40
N PHE A 71 -9.19 13.80 11.82
CA PHE A 71 -10.37 14.48 11.29
C PHE A 71 -11.05 15.44 12.28
N GLU A 72 -10.50 15.64 13.49
CA GLU A 72 -11.09 16.48 14.54
C GLU A 72 -11.29 17.96 14.12
N GLN A 73 -10.50 18.43 13.15
CA GLN A 73 -10.61 19.77 12.60
C GLN A 73 -11.86 20.01 11.74
N TYR A 74 -12.57 18.95 11.32
CA TYR A 74 -13.77 19.08 10.51
C TYR A 74 -15.03 19.14 11.38
N PRO A 75 -16.10 19.83 10.94
CA PRO A 75 -17.37 19.84 11.68
C PRO A 75 -17.91 18.42 11.89
N LYS A 76 -18.38 18.11 13.10
CA LYS A 76 -18.91 16.78 13.46
C LYS A 76 -20.05 16.32 12.56
N GLU A 77 -20.88 17.24 12.09
CA GLU A 77 -22.02 16.94 11.20
C GLU A 77 -21.57 16.49 9.80
N SER A 78 -20.33 16.83 9.42
CA SER A 78 -19.78 16.62 8.08
C SER A 78 -18.97 15.33 7.94
N PHE A 79 -18.58 14.70 9.05
CA PHE A 79 -17.70 13.55 9.05
C PHE A 79 -18.16 12.49 10.06
N GLU A 80 -18.18 11.24 9.62
CA GLU A 80 -18.33 10.08 10.49
C GLU A 80 -17.19 9.10 10.23
N PHE A 81 -16.50 8.68 11.28
CA PHE A 81 -15.60 7.55 11.25
C PHE A 81 -16.36 6.29 11.68
N VAL A 82 -16.27 5.21 10.90
CA VAL A 82 -16.79 3.91 11.33
C VAL A 82 -15.69 2.85 11.26
N LEU A 83 -15.38 2.30 12.44
CA LEU A 83 -14.49 1.16 12.58
C LEU A 83 -15.24 -0.12 12.20
N GLY A 84 -14.91 -0.67 11.04
CA GLY A 84 -15.57 -1.84 10.49
C GLY A 84 -14.98 -2.32 9.17
N THR A 85 -15.43 -3.48 8.74
CA THR A 85 -15.01 -4.09 7.46
C THR A 85 -16.17 -4.11 6.49
N ALA A 86 -15.96 -3.63 5.26
CA ALA A 86 -16.94 -3.77 4.19
C ALA A 86 -17.17 -5.25 3.87
N THR A 87 -18.43 -5.68 3.84
CA THR A 87 -18.84 -7.06 3.62
C THR A 87 -19.73 -7.25 2.40
N GLY A 88 -20.25 -6.17 1.82
CA GLY A 88 -21.04 -6.22 0.60
C GLY A 88 -21.47 -4.84 0.13
N LEU A 89 -22.04 -4.77 -1.07
CA LEU A 89 -22.71 -3.60 -1.62
C LEU A 89 -24.12 -3.95 -2.07
N ASP A 90 -25.11 -3.15 -1.69
CA ASP A 90 -26.44 -3.13 -2.29
C ASP A 90 -26.46 -1.95 -3.29
N VAL A 91 -26.09 -2.23 -4.54
CA VAL A 91 -25.99 -1.21 -5.60
C VAL A 91 -27.37 -0.62 -5.91
N ALA A 92 -28.42 -1.46 -5.93
CA ALA A 92 -29.77 -1.03 -6.22
C ALA A 92 -30.31 -0.06 -5.17
N ARG A 93 -30.04 -0.32 -3.88
CA ARG A 93 -30.42 0.56 -2.77
C ARG A 93 -29.38 1.62 -2.43
N LYS A 94 -28.27 1.70 -3.17
CA LYS A 94 -27.13 2.59 -2.91
C LYS A 94 -26.67 2.54 -1.44
N SER A 95 -26.37 1.34 -0.95
CA SER A 95 -25.89 1.14 0.42
C SER A 95 -24.65 0.25 0.49
N ALA A 96 -23.70 0.63 1.34
CA ALA A 96 -22.54 -0.19 1.66
C ALA A 96 -22.80 -0.99 2.95
N LEU A 97 -22.56 -2.29 2.92
CA LEU A 97 -22.72 -3.18 4.08
C LEU A 97 -21.38 -3.29 4.81
N VAL A 98 -21.40 -3.03 6.11
CA VAL A 98 -20.19 -3.00 6.95
C VAL A 98 -20.42 -3.82 8.21
N SER A 99 -19.52 -4.74 8.51
CA SER A 99 -19.47 -5.42 9.81
C SER A 99 -18.70 -4.56 10.81
N THR A 100 -19.33 -4.20 11.92
CA THR A 100 -18.73 -3.45 13.03
C THR A 100 -18.75 -4.30 14.32
N SER A 101 -18.05 -3.86 15.37
CA SER A 101 -18.11 -4.53 16.68
C SER A 101 -19.50 -4.50 17.31
N SER A 102 -20.33 -3.50 16.98
CA SER A 102 -21.73 -3.40 17.40
C SER A 102 -22.72 -4.16 16.49
N GLY A 103 -22.23 -4.88 15.47
CA GLY A 103 -23.03 -5.62 14.51
C GLY A 103 -22.99 -5.06 13.08
N PRO A 104 -23.78 -5.62 12.16
CA PRO A 104 -23.84 -5.15 10.79
C PRO A 104 -24.49 -3.77 10.69
N ARG A 105 -23.91 -2.89 9.86
CA ARG A 105 -24.44 -1.58 9.49
C ARG A 105 -24.65 -1.53 7.99
N SER A 106 -25.74 -0.87 7.59
CA SER A 106 -26.02 -0.47 6.21
C SER A 106 -25.79 1.03 6.12
N LEU A 107 -24.89 1.47 5.26
CA LEU A 107 -24.48 2.86 5.11
C LEU A 107 -24.98 3.38 3.75
N PRO A 108 -26.12 4.11 3.72
CA PRO A 108 -26.62 4.73 2.50
C PRO A 108 -25.63 5.76 1.96
N TYR A 109 -25.55 5.87 0.64
CA TYR A 109 -24.68 6.84 -0.03
C TYR A 109 -25.33 7.43 -1.27
N ASP A 110 -24.96 8.67 -1.57
CA ASP A 110 -25.15 9.25 -2.90
C ASP A 110 -24.00 8.84 -3.82
N TYR A 111 -22.78 8.85 -3.28
CA TYR A 111 -21.56 8.44 -3.98
C TYR A 111 -20.71 7.51 -3.10
N LEU A 112 -20.06 6.53 -3.72
CA LEU A 112 -19.22 5.55 -3.03
C LEU A 112 -17.79 5.58 -3.60
N VAL A 113 -16.81 5.54 -2.70
CA VAL A 113 -15.39 5.35 -3.06
C VAL A 113 -14.87 4.05 -2.48
N LEU A 114 -14.39 3.16 -3.35
CA LEU A 114 -13.73 1.92 -3.01
C LEU A 114 -12.21 2.14 -2.94
N ALA A 115 -11.67 2.15 -1.73
CA ALA A 115 -10.25 2.38 -1.42
C ALA A 115 -9.69 1.32 -0.46
N THR A 116 -10.22 0.09 -0.53
CA THR A 116 -9.88 -1.04 0.37
C THR A 116 -8.49 -1.64 0.12
N GLY A 117 -7.83 -1.24 -0.97
CA GLY A 117 -6.46 -1.60 -1.31
C GLY A 117 -6.28 -3.10 -1.58
N ALA A 118 -5.08 -3.60 -1.27
CA ALA A 118 -4.69 -4.99 -1.44
C ALA A 118 -3.93 -5.49 -0.21
N ARG A 119 -4.00 -6.80 0.04
CA ARG A 119 -3.24 -7.51 1.07
C ARG A 119 -2.07 -8.30 0.47
N SER A 120 -1.10 -8.63 1.33
CA SER A 120 0.01 -9.54 0.98
C SER A 120 -0.55 -10.96 0.77
N ALA A 121 -0.01 -11.71 -0.18
CA ALA A 121 -0.31 -13.13 -0.32
C ALA A 121 0.20 -13.94 0.88
N SER A 122 1.29 -13.47 1.51
CA SER A 122 1.81 -14.00 2.77
C SER A 122 1.27 -13.16 3.93
N LEU A 123 0.25 -13.69 4.62
CA LEU A 123 -0.46 -13.01 5.70
C LEU A 123 0.37 -12.89 6.99
N ASP A 124 1.45 -13.67 7.10
CA ASP A 124 2.41 -13.65 8.21
C ASP A 124 3.53 -12.62 8.03
N MET A 125 3.44 -11.76 7.00
CA MET A 125 4.42 -10.72 6.70
C MET A 125 3.84 -9.31 6.88
N PRO A 126 4.64 -8.35 7.40
CA PRO A 126 4.16 -7.01 7.75
C PRO A 126 4.13 -6.01 6.58
N TRP A 127 4.20 -6.45 5.31
CA TRP A 127 4.27 -5.55 4.15
C TRP A 127 3.00 -4.75 3.90
N LYS A 128 1.87 -5.27 4.39
CA LYS A 128 0.53 -4.66 4.39
C LYS A 128 -0.05 -4.80 5.80
N GLY A 129 -1.04 -3.97 6.14
CA GLY A 129 -1.70 -4.05 7.43
C GLY A 129 -2.47 -5.36 7.62
N ALA A 130 -2.47 -5.88 8.85
CA ALA A 130 -3.31 -6.99 9.27
C ALA A 130 -4.72 -6.52 9.65
N ASP A 131 -5.51 -7.38 10.29
CA ASP A 131 -6.91 -7.07 10.65
C ASP A 131 -7.06 -6.02 11.75
N SER A 132 -6.00 -5.74 12.53
CA SER A 132 -6.00 -4.70 13.55
C SER A 132 -4.63 -4.02 13.64
N HIS A 133 -4.58 -2.91 14.38
CA HIS A 133 -3.33 -2.20 14.66
C HIS A 133 -2.37 -3.11 15.45
N GLU A 134 -2.87 -3.74 16.50
CA GLU A 134 -2.13 -4.62 17.42
C GLU A 134 -1.57 -5.82 16.67
N LYS A 135 -2.38 -6.49 15.85
CA LYS A 135 -1.91 -7.59 15.00
C LYS A 135 -0.82 -7.16 14.03
N THR A 136 -0.89 -5.93 13.50
CA THR A 136 0.14 -5.42 12.59
C THR A 136 1.44 -5.13 13.35
N LEU A 137 1.35 -4.57 14.57
CA LEU A 137 2.50 -4.38 15.46
C LEU A 137 3.15 -5.72 15.83
N ASP A 138 2.36 -6.70 16.24
CA ASP A 138 2.85 -8.03 16.58
C ASP A 138 3.58 -8.70 15.41
N LEU A 139 3.05 -8.57 14.19
CA LEU A 139 3.72 -9.04 12.98
C LEU A 139 5.05 -8.31 12.73
N LEU A 140 5.10 -6.99 12.91
CA LEU A 140 6.33 -6.21 12.77
C LEU A 140 7.38 -6.63 13.79
N HIS A 141 7.04 -6.65 15.08
CA HIS A 141 7.96 -6.96 16.17
C HIS A 141 8.42 -8.41 16.11
N SER A 142 7.52 -9.36 15.84
CA SER A 142 7.90 -10.77 15.68
C SER A 142 8.79 -10.99 14.45
N THR A 143 8.57 -10.28 13.35
CA THR A 143 9.44 -10.31 12.18
C THR A 143 10.81 -9.68 12.49
N ALA A 144 10.83 -8.56 13.23
CA ALA A 144 12.07 -7.90 13.63
C ALA A 144 12.94 -8.80 14.51
N GLU A 145 12.34 -9.53 15.46
CA GLU A 145 13.05 -10.52 16.28
C GLU A 145 13.58 -11.70 15.46
N LYS A 146 12.84 -12.17 14.44
CA LYS A 146 13.34 -13.19 13.51
C LYS A 146 14.53 -12.67 12.70
N VAL A 147 14.46 -11.44 12.18
CA VAL A 147 15.56 -10.78 11.44
C VAL A 147 16.80 -10.65 12.32
N LYS A 148 16.63 -10.26 13.60
CA LYS A 148 17.72 -10.14 14.57
C LYS A 148 18.46 -11.47 14.77
N LYS A 149 17.72 -12.57 14.91
CA LYS A 149 18.26 -13.91 15.23
C LYS A 149 18.87 -14.63 14.02
N ALA A 150 18.29 -14.46 12.83
CA ALA A 150 18.71 -15.16 11.61
C ALA A 150 20.13 -14.76 11.18
N LYS A 151 20.92 -15.73 10.71
CA LYS A 151 22.25 -15.48 10.11
C LYS A 151 22.18 -15.54 8.60
N HIS A 152 21.39 -16.46 8.06
CA HIS A 152 21.10 -16.60 6.64
C HIS A 152 19.63 -16.23 6.37
N ILE A 153 19.40 -15.26 5.48
CA ILE A 153 18.07 -14.72 5.16
C ILE A 153 17.85 -14.76 3.65
N ILE A 154 16.74 -15.36 3.23
CA ILE A 154 16.26 -15.32 1.85
C ILE A 154 15.11 -14.31 1.76
N VAL A 155 15.27 -13.31 0.91
CA VAL A 155 14.20 -12.39 0.51
C VAL A 155 13.71 -12.79 -0.87
N ALA A 156 12.45 -13.17 -1.01
CA ALA A 156 11.89 -13.62 -2.29
C ALA A 156 11.01 -12.54 -2.93
N GLY A 157 11.34 -12.17 -4.17
CA GLY A 157 10.67 -11.11 -4.93
C GLY A 157 11.57 -9.90 -5.10
N ALA A 158 12.12 -9.70 -6.29
CA ALA A 158 13.02 -8.59 -6.59
C ALA A 158 12.29 -7.31 -7.04
N GLY A 159 11.12 -7.04 -6.46
CA GLY A 159 10.44 -5.75 -6.56
C GLY A 159 10.99 -4.72 -5.56
N PRO A 160 10.42 -3.50 -5.51
CA PRO A 160 10.86 -2.45 -4.56
C PRO A 160 10.93 -2.94 -3.12
N THR A 161 9.89 -3.60 -2.62
CA THR A 161 9.84 -4.11 -1.24
C THR A 161 10.98 -5.08 -0.95
N GLY A 162 11.23 -6.08 -1.81
CA GLY A 162 12.30 -7.05 -1.56
C GLY A 162 13.70 -6.46 -1.66
N VAL A 163 13.93 -5.55 -2.62
CA VAL A 163 15.22 -4.85 -2.75
C VAL A 163 15.47 -3.95 -1.53
N GLU A 164 14.47 -3.17 -1.11
CA GLU A 164 14.59 -2.31 0.07
C GLU A 164 14.78 -3.13 1.35
N THR A 165 14.02 -4.22 1.53
CA THR A 165 14.17 -5.15 2.67
C THR A 165 15.57 -5.75 2.74
N ALA A 166 16.07 -6.31 1.62
CA ALA A 166 17.41 -6.91 1.59
C ALA A 166 18.49 -5.86 1.89
N ALA A 167 18.32 -4.65 1.35
CA ALA A 167 19.25 -3.56 1.57
C ALA A 167 19.22 -3.01 3.02
N GLU A 168 18.06 -2.83 3.64
CA GLU A 168 17.93 -2.37 5.03
C GLU A 168 18.58 -3.37 6.01
N ILE A 169 18.29 -4.67 5.85
CA ILE A 169 18.88 -5.72 6.68
C ILE A 169 20.40 -5.73 6.53
N ARG A 170 20.92 -5.73 5.30
CA ARG A 170 22.36 -5.78 5.04
C ARG A 170 23.06 -4.46 5.36
N PHE A 171 22.32 -3.36 5.35
CA PHE A 171 22.84 -2.06 5.78
C PHE A 171 23.14 -2.07 7.28
N GLU A 172 22.23 -2.60 8.10
CA GLU A 172 22.40 -2.73 9.55
C GLU A 172 23.36 -3.86 9.94
N TYR A 173 23.16 -5.06 9.39
CA TYR A 173 23.86 -6.27 9.82
C TYR A 173 24.90 -6.73 8.79
N LYS A 174 26.17 -6.38 9.03
CA LYS A 174 27.31 -6.70 8.13
C LYS A 174 27.81 -8.13 8.21
N ASP A 175 27.37 -8.88 9.21
CA ASP A 175 27.71 -10.27 9.48
C ASP A 175 26.68 -11.27 8.90
N LYS A 176 25.47 -10.82 8.57
CA LYS A 176 24.40 -11.68 8.03
C LYS A 176 24.53 -11.93 6.53
N GLU A 177 24.26 -13.16 6.10
CA GLU A 177 24.10 -13.50 4.68
C GLU A 177 22.66 -13.21 4.23
N VAL A 178 22.52 -12.35 3.21
CA VAL A 178 21.22 -11.98 2.64
C VAL A 178 21.21 -12.33 1.17
N VAL A 179 20.28 -13.19 0.77
CA VAL A 179 20.07 -13.60 -0.63
C VAL A 179 18.74 -13.04 -1.13
N LEU A 180 18.77 -12.22 -2.18
CA LEU A 180 17.59 -11.74 -2.89
C LEU A 180 17.31 -12.65 -4.09
N LEU A 181 16.12 -13.25 -4.12
CA LEU A 181 15.66 -14.06 -5.26
C LEU A 181 14.84 -13.20 -6.24
N ALA A 182 15.32 -13.12 -7.47
CA ALA A 182 14.57 -12.58 -8.60
C ALA A 182 14.00 -13.73 -9.42
N ALA A 183 12.70 -13.67 -9.73
CA ALA A 183 12.04 -14.69 -10.55
C ALA A 183 12.52 -14.65 -12.01
N ASP A 184 12.92 -13.47 -12.47
CA ASP A 184 13.40 -13.18 -13.82
C ASP A 184 14.91 -12.90 -13.80
N ASP A 185 15.49 -12.58 -14.95
CA ASP A 185 16.93 -12.27 -15.11
C ASP A 185 17.30 -10.85 -14.68
N GLU A 186 16.31 -10.01 -14.39
CA GLU A 186 16.48 -8.65 -13.87
C GLU A 186 15.62 -8.38 -12.63
N ILE A 187 16.09 -7.47 -11.78
CA ILE A 187 15.25 -6.92 -10.69
C ILE A 187 14.30 -5.86 -11.25
N PHE A 188 13.26 -5.51 -10.49
CA PHE A 188 12.23 -4.53 -10.87
C PHE A 188 11.52 -4.80 -12.21
N GLY A 189 11.57 -6.03 -12.73
CA GLY A 189 10.99 -6.37 -14.03
C GLY A 189 11.62 -5.61 -15.20
N GLY A 190 12.94 -5.36 -15.14
CA GLY A 190 13.69 -4.72 -16.23
C GLY A 190 13.57 -3.20 -16.27
N ASP A 191 13.11 -2.56 -15.18
CA ASP A 191 13.12 -1.10 -15.09
C ASP A 191 14.54 -0.53 -15.31
N SER A 192 14.69 0.59 -16.01
CA SER A 192 16.01 1.19 -16.28
C SER A 192 16.82 1.58 -15.02
N ALA A 193 16.18 1.65 -13.84
CA ALA A 193 16.85 1.80 -12.55
C ALA A 193 17.45 0.48 -11.99
N ALA A 194 17.07 -0.68 -12.52
CA ALA A 194 17.41 -2.02 -12.00
C ALA A 194 18.91 -2.21 -11.85
N LYS A 195 19.70 -1.97 -12.92
CA LYS A 195 21.15 -2.15 -12.87
C LYS A 195 21.82 -1.28 -11.80
N GLY A 196 21.33 -0.05 -11.62
CA GLY A 196 21.82 0.87 -10.59
C GLY A 196 21.55 0.33 -9.19
N ALA A 197 20.30 -0.08 -8.92
CA ALA A 197 19.92 -0.65 -7.62
C ALA A 197 20.65 -1.96 -7.33
N GLU A 198 20.79 -2.84 -8.31
CA GLU A 198 21.50 -4.12 -8.17
C GLU A 198 22.96 -3.89 -7.76
N ASN A 199 23.65 -2.97 -8.44
CA ASN A 199 25.03 -2.61 -8.07
C ASN A 199 25.13 -2.06 -6.64
N GLU A 200 24.16 -1.25 -6.20
CA GLU A 200 24.14 -0.70 -4.85
C GLU A 200 23.91 -1.77 -3.77
N ILE A 201 22.97 -2.70 -3.97
CA ILE A 201 22.73 -3.77 -2.98
C ILE A 201 23.86 -4.81 -2.96
N ILE A 202 24.49 -5.09 -4.11
CA ILE A 202 25.68 -5.96 -4.17
C ILE A 202 26.84 -5.32 -3.39
N ARG A 203 27.04 -3.99 -3.51
CA ARG A 203 28.04 -3.27 -2.71
C ARG A 203 27.79 -3.36 -1.21
N LEU A 204 26.52 -3.42 -0.79
CA LEU A 204 26.18 -3.68 0.62
C LEU A 204 26.51 -5.12 1.04
N GLY A 205 26.61 -6.05 0.09
CA GLY A 205 26.88 -7.47 0.31
C GLY A 205 25.65 -8.36 0.20
N VAL A 206 24.56 -7.87 -0.44
CA VAL A 206 23.42 -8.72 -0.81
C VAL A 206 23.83 -9.61 -1.99
N ARG A 207 23.55 -10.91 -1.88
CA ARG A 207 23.70 -11.85 -3.00
C ARG A 207 22.41 -11.85 -3.82
N VAL A 208 22.48 -11.53 -5.10
CA VAL A 208 21.31 -11.55 -5.98
C VAL A 208 21.31 -12.84 -6.79
N LYS A 209 20.28 -13.66 -6.63
CA LYS A 209 20.09 -14.89 -7.41
C LYS A 209 18.93 -14.68 -8.39
N LYS A 210 19.28 -14.64 -9.68
CA LYS A 210 18.37 -14.41 -10.80
C LYS A 210 17.79 -15.72 -11.33
N SER A 211 16.70 -15.63 -12.08
CA SER A 211 15.97 -16.78 -12.63
C SER A 211 15.62 -17.83 -11.55
N ALA A 212 15.37 -17.35 -10.33
CA ALA A 212 15.18 -18.13 -9.12
C ALA A 212 13.74 -17.97 -8.62
N ARG A 213 12.79 -18.46 -9.42
CA ARG A 213 11.36 -18.42 -9.07
C ARG A 213 11.04 -19.46 -8.00
N VAL A 214 10.53 -19.01 -6.86
CA VAL A 214 10.08 -19.88 -5.77
C VAL A 214 8.83 -20.63 -6.19
N ALA A 215 8.83 -21.95 -6.01
CA ALA A 215 7.70 -22.84 -6.25
C ALA A 215 6.90 -23.11 -4.97
N ASN A 216 7.59 -23.43 -3.87
CA ASN A 216 6.99 -23.65 -2.56
C ASN A 216 8.04 -23.51 -1.44
N THR A 217 7.55 -23.46 -0.21
CA THR A 217 8.38 -23.44 0.99
C THR A 217 7.84 -24.41 2.03
N ARG A 218 8.72 -24.95 2.87
CA ARG A 218 8.32 -25.72 4.06
C ARG A 218 9.28 -25.48 5.23
N THR A 219 8.73 -25.50 6.43
CA THR A 219 9.52 -25.48 7.66
C THR A 219 10.10 -26.88 7.92
N LEU A 220 11.39 -26.94 8.22
CA LEU A 220 12.12 -28.16 8.54
C LEU A 220 12.10 -28.43 10.05
N PRO A 221 12.42 -29.66 10.50
CA PRO A 221 12.42 -30.02 11.93
C PRO A 221 13.38 -29.20 12.80
N ASP A 222 14.43 -28.63 12.21
CA ASP A 222 15.39 -27.75 12.88
C ASP A 222 14.97 -26.28 12.93
N GLY A 223 13.75 -25.97 12.47
CA GLY A 223 13.17 -24.63 12.44
C GLY A 223 13.59 -23.78 11.24
N GLN A 224 14.51 -24.25 10.39
CA GLN A 224 14.87 -23.54 9.16
C GLN A 224 13.79 -23.72 8.09
N THR A 225 13.81 -22.85 7.07
CA THR A 225 12.92 -22.96 5.91
C THR A 225 13.68 -23.55 4.72
N GLU A 226 13.11 -24.58 4.11
CA GLU A 226 13.50 -25.04 2.77
C GLU A 226 12.68 -24.27 1.73
N VAL A 227 13.35 -23.67 0.75
CA VAL A 227 12.77 -22.94 -0.37
C VAL A 227 13.03 -23.73 -1.64
N SER A 228 11.98 -24.30 -2.22
CA SER A 228 12.08 -25.02 -3.49
C SER A 228 11.86 -24.06 -4.65
N LEU A 229 12.77 -24.03 -5.60
CA LEU A 229 12.66 -23.27 -6.84
C LEU A 229 12.00 -24.09 -7.94
N ILE A 230 11.42 -23.44 -8.95
CA ILE A 230 10.76 -24.14 -10.08
C ILE A 230 11.74 -25.02 -10.88
N ASN A 231 13.02 -24.64 -10.93
CA ASN A 231 14.07 -25.43 -11.59
C ASN A 231 14.50 -26.68 -10.80
N GLY A 232 13.87 -26.96 -9.65
CA GLY A 232 14.16 -28.11 -8.79
C GLY A 232 15.25 -27.87 -7.74
N GLU A 233 15.95 -26.73 -7.77
CA GLU A 233 16.94 -26.38 -6.75
C GLU A 233 16.25 -26.12 -5.39
N LYS A 234 16.90 -26.55 -4.32
CA LYS A 234 16.43 -26.34 -2.95
C LYS A 234 17.45 -25.52 -2.17
N LEU A 235 16.97 -24.41 -1.61
CA LEU A 235 17.75 -23.54 -0.73
C LEU A 235 17.29 -23.73 0.71
N LYS A 236 18.20 -23.53 1.67
CA LYS A 236 17.90 -23.59 3.10
C LYS A 236 18.21 -22.24 3.73
N THR A 237 17.39 -21.78 4.67
CA THR A 237 17.56 -20.47 5.30
C THR A 237 17.01 -20.43 6.72
N ASP A 238 17.60 -19.61 7.59
CA ASP A 238 17.07 -19.37 8.95
C ASP A 238 15.76 -18.57 8.89
N LEU A 239 15.66 -17.66 7.92
CA LEU A 239 14.49 -16.82 7.71
C LEU A 239 14.19 -16.66 6.21
N TYR A 240 12.91 -16.82 5.87
CA TYR A 240 12.37 -16.58 4.55
C TYR A 240 11.39 -15.39 4.61
N LEU A 241 11.62 -14.39 3.75
CA LEU A 241 10.84 -13.16 3.65
C LEU A 241 10.23 -13.04 2.24
N PRO A 242 9.01 -13.54 2.00
CA PRO A 242 8.33 -13.38 0.72
C PRO A 242 7.78 -11.97 0.60
N THR A 243 8.14 -11.26 -0.47
CA THR A 243 7.74 -9.86 -0.75
C THR A 243 6.93 -9.73 -2.05
N MET A 244 6.45 -10.86 -2.57
CA MET A 244 5.64 -10.96 -3.79
C MET A 244 4.16 -11.23 -3.45
N GLY A 245 3.30 -11.05 -4.45
CA GLY A 245 1.88 -11.39 -4.34
C GLY A 245 1.09 -10.30 -3.62
N LEU A 246 0.35 -9.52 -4.40
CA LEU A 246 -0.69 -8.63 -3.90
C LEU A 246 -2.04 -9.20 -4.34
N ILE A 247 -2.96 -9.28 -3.37
CA ILE A 247 -4.34 -9.74 -3.59
C ILE A 247 -5.26 -8.55 -3.32
N PRO A 248 -6.03 -8.05 -4.31
CA PRO A 248 -6.96 -6.95 -4.08
C PRO A 248 -8.01 -7.34 -3.04
N ASN A 249 -8.34 -6.43 -2.13
CA ASN A 249 -9.39 -6.64 -1.13
C ASN A 249 -10.76 -6.34 -1.74
N SER A 250 -11.19 -7.19 -2.67
CA SER A 250 -12.36 -7.01 -3.52
C SER A 250 -13.45 -8.08 -3.30
N GLU A 251 -13.26 -9.01 -2.35
CA GLU A 251 -14.14 -10.18 -2.16
C GLU A 251 -15.57 -9.82 -1.77
N PHE A 252 -15.80 -8.60 -1.29
CA PHE A 252 -17.12 -8.08 -0.95
C PHE A 252 -17.89 -7.52 -2.16
N LEU A 253 -17.25 -7.44 -3.33
CA LEU A 253 -17.86 -6.92 -4.56
C LEU A 253 -18.44 -8.07 -5.38
N ASP A 254 -19.56 -7.80 -6.04
CA ASP A 254 -20.11 -8.72 -7.04
C ASP A 254 -19.10 -8.91 -8.19
N ALA A 255 -19.06 -10.12 -8.75
CA ALA A 255 -18.13 -10.46 -9.82
C ALA A 255 -18.30 -9.60 -11.08
N SER A 256 -19.51 -9.06 -11.34
CA SER A 256 -19.79 -8.14 -12.45
C SER A 256 -19.06 -6.80 -12.34
N LEU A 257 -18.65 -6.40 -11.13
CA LEU A 257 -17.90 -5.16 -10.86
C LEU A 257 -16.38 -5.37 -10.91
N LEU A 258 -15.93 -6.61 -11.14
CA LEU A 258 -14.54 -7.00 -11.15
C LEU A 258 -14.05 -7.33 -12.56
N ASN A 259 -12.75 -7.18 -12.78
CA ASN A 259 -12.11 -7.73 -13.97
C ASN A 259 -11.66 -9.18 -13.75
N ASP A 260 -11.10 -9.81 -14.78
CA ASP A 260 -10.66 -11.22 -14.74
C ASP A 260 -9.60 -11.50 -13.66
N LYS A 261 -8.87 -10.46 -13.23
CA LYS A 261 -7.85 -10.53 -12.17
C LYS A 261 -8.39 -10.17 -10.78
N LYS A 262 -9.71 -10.06 -10.63
CA LYS A 262 -10.42 -9.73 -9.38
C LYS A 262 -10.15 -8.31 -8.84
N TYR A 263 -9.65 -7.39 -9.66
CA TYR A 263 -9.57 -5.97 -9.30
C TYR A 263 -10.90 -5.28 -9.64
N ALA A 264 -11.21 -4.16 -8.97
CA ALA A 264 -12.34 -3.33 -9.36
C ALA A 264 -12.17 -2.88 -10.83
N ASN A 265 -13.19 -3.14 -11.65
CA ASN A 265 -13.16 -2.82 -13.07
C ASN A 265 -13.55 -1.37 -13.29
N VAL A 266 -12.58 -0.51 -13.62
CA VAL A 266 -12.81 0.94 -13.78
C VAL A 266 -12.64 1.41 -15.21
N ASP A 267 -13.29 2.53 -15.53
CA ASP A 267 -13.06 3.30 -16.74
C ASP A 267 -11.96 4.37 -16.55
N GLU A 268 -11.71 5.18 -17.58
CA GLU A 268 -10.71 6.26 -17.58
C GLU A 268 -11.04 7.40 -16.61
N TYR A 269 -12.24 7.44 -16.05
CA TYR A 269 -12.69 8.36 -15.01
C TYR A 269 -12.47 7.79 -13.60
N MET A 270 -11.88 6.59 -13.50
CA MET A 270 -11.78 5.77 -12.27
C MET A 270 -13.15 5.34 -11.72
N ARG A 271 -14.21 5.45 -12.52
CA ARG A 271 -15.56 5.02 -12.15
C ARG A 271 -15.67 3.52 -12.39
N VAL A 272 -16.30 2.81 -11.47
CA VAL A 272 -16.55 1.37 -11.60
C VAL A 272 -17.52 1.14 -12.76
N ARG A 273 -17.14 0.28 -13.71
CA ARG A 273 -17.98 -0.02 -14.88
C ARG A 273 -19.27 -0.70 -14.45
N GLY A 274 -20.38 -0.32 -15.08
CA GLY A 274 -21.72 -0.85 -14.80
C GLY A 274 -22.51 -0.07 -13.74
N VAL A 275 -21.93 0.97 -13.14
CA VAL A 275 -22.57 1.81 -12.12
C VAL A 275 -22.16 3.28 -12.27
N ASP A 276 -23.06 4.22 -11.95
CA ASP A 276 -22.84 5.64 -12.23
C ASP A 276 -22.23 6.45 -11.08
N ASN A 277 -22.31 5.92 -9.86
CA ASN A 277 -22.01 6.66 -8.63
C ASN A 277 -20.96 5.97 -7.72
N ILE A 278 -20.16 5.04 -8.27
CA ILE A 278 -19.12 4.32 -7.54
C ILE A 278 -17.77 4.53 -8.24
N TRP A 279 -16.76 4.96 -7.50
CA TRP A 279 -15.37 5.08 -7.97
C TRP A 279 -14.46 4.16 -7.17
N ALA A 280 -13.32 3.77 -7.76
CA ALA A 280 -12.31 3.00 -7.05
C ALA A 280 -10.92 3.63 -7.23
N CYS A 281 -10.04 3.48 -6.23
CA CYS A 281 -8.68 4.00 -6.30
C CYS A 281 -7.67 3.16 -5.50
N GLY A 282 -6.39 3.51 -5.63
CA GLY A 282 -5.27 2.79 -5.01
C GLY A 282 -5.13 1.36 -5.51
N ASP A 283 -4.60 0.47 -4.66
CA ASP A 283 -4.26 -0.91 -5.02
C ASP A 283 -5.48 -1.83 -5.27
N LEU A 284 -6.71 -1.31 -5.16
CA LEU A 284 -7.94 -2.05 -5.53
C LEU A 284 -8.19 -2.05 -7.05
N VAL A 285 -7.56 -1.14 -7.79
CA VAL A 285 -7.60 -1.10 -9.26
C VAL A 285 -6.33 -1.70 -9.86
N SER A 286 -6.43 -2.24 -11.08
CA SER A 286 -5.32 -2.95 -11.73
C SER A 286 -4.40 -2.06 -12.58
N TYR A 287 -4.83 -0.84 -12.91
CA TYR A 287 -4.07 0.08 -13.75
C TYR A 287 -4.31 1.54 -13.36
N PRO A 288 -3.27 2.39 -13.40
CA PRO A 288 -1.84 2.06 -13.46
C PRO A 288 -1.38 1.21 -12.26
N ARG A 289 -0.12 0.74 -12.29
CA ARG A 289 0.48 -0.10 -11.24
C ARG A 289 0.30 0.48 -9.83
N ALA A 290 0.32 -0.39 -8.82
CA ALA A 290 0.36 -0.01 -7.41
C ALA A 290 1.53 0.95 -7.12
N GLY A 291 1.28 1.98 -6.32
CA GLY A 291 2.27 2.98 -5.95
C GLY A 291 1.69 4.14 -5.17
N PHE A 292 2.45 4.68 -4.21
CA PHE A 292 2.00 5.76 -3.34
C PHE A 292 1.62 7.03 -4.11
N MET A 293 2.53 7.55 -4.95
CA MET A 293 2.27 8.77 -5.74
C MET A 293 1.12 8.57 -6.75
N ILE A 294 1.00 7.37 -7.31
CA ILE A 294 -0.08 7.00 -8.22
C ILE A 294 -1.42 7.00 -7.48
N THR A 295 -1.45 6.41 -6.28
CA THR A 295 -2.65 6.37 -5.43
C THR A 295 -3.14 7.77 -5.07
N ASP A 296 -2.25 8.70 -4.73
CA ASP A 296 -2.63 10.08 -4.43
C ASP A 296 -3.23 10.78 -5.67
N LYS A 297 -2.69 10.52 -6.87
CA LYS A 297 -3.27 11.02 -8.13
C LYS A 297 -4.64 10.42 -8.43
N HIS A 298 -4.83 9.12 -8.20
CA HIS A 298 -6.14 8.49 -8.31
C HIS A 298 -7.15 9.18 -7.38
N ALA A 299 -6.79 9.36 -6.12
CA ALA A 299 -7.64 10.01 -5.13
C ALA A 299 -8.03 11.44 -5.55
N ALA A 300 -7.07 12.24 -6.02
CA ALA A 300 -7.35 13.59 -6.52
C ALA A 300 -8.31 13.59 -7.73
N GLY A 301 -8.13 12.65 -8.67
CA GLY A 301 -9.01 12.49 -9.83
C GLY A 301 -10.41 12.05 -9.45
N VAL A 302 -10.53 11.06 -8.55
CA VAL A 302 -11.81 10.56 -8.03
C VAL A 302 -12.58 11.68 -7.33
N VAL A 303 -11.94 12.44 -6.44
CA VAL A 303 -12.57 13.59 -5.77
C VAL A 303 -13.10 14.57 -6.80
N LYS A 304 -12.30 14.89 -7.82
CA LYS A 304 -12.71 15.83 -8.85
C LYS A 304 -13.90 15.33 -9.67
N ASN A 305 -13.98 14.04 -9.98
CA ASN A 305 -15.11 13.46 -10.70
C ASN A 305 -16.37 13.37 -9.83
N ILE A 306 -16.24 13.13 -8.52
CA ILE A 306 -17.35 13.24 -7.57
C ILE A 306 -17.87 14.67 -7.50
N GLU A 307 -16.99 15.68 -7.44
CA GLU A 307 -17.38 17.10 -7.48
C GLU A 307 -18.17 17.45 -8.75
N LEU A 308 -17.76 16.91 -9.91
CA LEU A 308 -18.45 17.13 -11.17
C LEU A 308 -19.81 16.42 -11.18
N ALA A 309 -19.88 15.19 -10.71
CA ALA A 309 -21.12 14.43 -10.59
C ALA A 309 -22.13 15.10 -9.64
N ILE A 310 -21.66 15.64 -8.51
CA ILE A 310 -22.44 16.44 -7.54
C ILE A 310 -23.10 17.66 -8.21
N LYS A 311 -22.45 18.22 -9.23
CA LYS A 311 -22.88 19.40 -9.98
C LYS A 311 -23.61 19.07 -11.28
N GLY A 312 -23.86 17.78 -11.56
CA GLY A 312 -24.47 17.33 -12.81
C GLY A 312 -23.62 17.62 -14.04
N LYS A 313 -22.30 17.66 -13.90
CA LYS A 313 -21.35 17.93 -14.99
C LYS A 313 -20.68 16.64 -15.47
N ASP A 314 -20.21 16.67 -16.72
CA ASP A 314 -19.42 15.60 -17.30
C ASP A 314 -18.14 15.35 -16.50
N GLN A 315 -17.81 14.06 -16.37
CA GLN A 315 -16.61 13.60 -15.68
C GLN A 315 -15.39 13.75 -16.60
N GLN A 316 -14.21 13.87 -16.00
CA GLN A 316 -12.96 14.04 -16.74
C GLN A 316 -12.00 12.88 -16.52
N VAL A 317 -11.22 12.57 -17.56
CA VAL A 317 -10.22 11.51 -17.52
C VAL A 317 -9.24 11.77 -16.37
N VAL A 318 -9.04 10.75 -15.52
CA VAL A 318 -8.06 10.79 -14.45
C VAL A 318 -6.68 10.52 -15.05
N LYS A 319 -5.92 11.60 -15.21
CA LYS A 319 -4.55 11.51 -15.74
C LYS A 319 -3.58 11.06 -14.64
N GLY A 320 -2.71 10.11 -14.99
CA GLY A 320 -1.59 9.71 -14.15
C GLY A 320 -0.52 10.80 -14.02
N MET A 321 0.62 10.47 -13.42
CA MET A 321 1.74 11.41 -13.38
C MET A 321 2.24 11.71 -14.81
N PRO A 322 2.51 12.98 -15.15
CA PRO A 322 2.99 13.36 -16.48
C PRO A 322 4.37 12.77 -16.78
N VAL A 323 5.14 12.46 -15.73
CA VAL A 323 6.43 11.80 -15.80
C VAL A 323 6.41 10.65 -14.79
N ASP A 324 6.73 9.43 -15.25
CA ASP A 324 6.84 8.27 -14.36
C ASP A 324 8.12 8.39 -13.51
N ILE A 325 7.97 8.18 -12.21
CA ILE A 325 9.05 8.30 -11.25
C ILE A 325 9.18 6.98 -10.51
N PHE A 326 10.40 6.47 -10.44
CA PHE A 326 10.72 5.27 -9.68
C PHE A 326 11.90 5.55 -8.77
N VAL A 327 11.73 5.31 -7.47
CA VAL A 327 12.76 5.51 -6.46
C VAL A 327 12.79 4.34 -5.49
N CYS A 328 13.98 3.76 -5.33
CA CYS A 328 14.25 2.66 -4.43
C CYS A 328 15.42 3.03 -3.50
N ALA A 329 15.17 3.01 -2.20
CA ALA A 329 16.24 3.10 -1.22
C ALA A 329 17.10 1.83 -1.27
N THR A 330 18.40 1.97 -1.02
CA THR A 330 19.30 0.82 -0.87
C THR A 330 20.01 1.00 0.47
N GLY A 331 19.25 0.80 1.55
CA GLY A 331 19.61 1.15 2.91
C GLY A 331 19.39 2.64 3.22
N ARG A 332 20.08 3.14 4.25
CA ARG A 332 19.83 4.48 4.83
C ARG A 332 20.67 5.62 4.26
N SER A 333 21.58 5.35 3.31
CA SER A 333 22.52 6.36 2.79
C SER A 333 22.49 6.54 1.27
N ARG A 334 21.91 5.59 0.53
CA ARG A 334 21.97 5.53 -0.93
C ARG A 334 20.66 5.02 -1.52
N GLY A 335 20.55 5.10 -2.83
CA GLY A 335 19.43 4.54 -3.57
C GLY A 335 19.62 4.68 -5.06
N ALA A 336 18.70 4.10 -5.82
CA ALA A 336 18.65 4.19 -7.26
C ALA A 336 17.24 4.55 -7.71
N GLY A 337 17.16 5.26 -8.83
CA GLY A 337 15.88 5.69 -9.36
C GLY A 337 16.01 6.44 -10.67
N ARG A 338 14.85 6.86 -11.17
CA ARG A 338 14.71 7.64 -12.40
C ARG A 338 13.50 8.57 -12.33
N VAL A 339 13.56 9.61 -13.15
CA VAL A 339 12.45 10.50 -13.48
C VAL A 339 12.32 10.48 -14.99
N GLY A 340 11.25 9.86 -15.50
CA GLY A 340 11.11 9.53 -16.91
C GLY A 340 12.24 8.60 -17.36
N TRP A 341 13.01 9.04 -18.35
CA TRP A 341 14.18 8.35 -18.89
C TRP A 341 15.48 8.68 -18.15
N ALA A 342 15.50 9.76 -17.36
CA ALA A 342 16.72 10.25 -16.73
C ALA A 342 16.96 9.54 -15.38
N LYS A 343 18.14 8.97 -15.19
CA LYS A 343 18.59 8.45 -13.90
C LYS A 343 18.80 9.62 -12.93
N VAL A 344 18.40 9.44 -11.67
CA VAL A 344 18.63 10.46 -10.63
C VAL A 344 19.86 10.10 -9.77
N PRO A 345 20.60 11.10 -9.25
CA PRO A 345 21.71 10.85 -8.35
C PRO A 345 21.28 10.10 -7.09
N SER A 346 22.13 9.22 -6.56
CA SER A 346 21.84 8.48 -5.32
C SER A 346 21.55 9.39 -4.13
N LEU A 347 22.17 10.58 -4.06
CA LEU A 347 21.91 11.55 -3.00
C LEU A 347 20.49 12.11 -3.07
N PHE A 348 19.93 12.27 -4.28
CA PHE A 348 18.54 12.66 -4.45
C PHE A 348 17.61 11.58 -3.90
N VAL A 349 17.84 10.30 -4.23
CA VAL A 349 17.03 9.18 -3.72
C VAL A 349 17.11 9.08 -2.20
N TRP A 350 18.30 9.28 -1.62
CA TRP A 350 18.47 9.37 -0.18
C TRP A 350 17.64 10.51 0.43
N ALA A 351 17.71 11.71 -0.15
CA ALA A 351 17.02 12.89 0.37
C ALA A 351 15.49 12.73 0.34
N VAL A 352 14.93 12.16 -0.72
CA VAL A 352 13.46 12.06 -0.90
C VAL A 352 12.84 10.79 -0.30
N LYS A 353 13.63 9.71 -0.14
CA LYS A 353 13.12 8.43 0.34
C LYS A 353 14.05 7.73 1.32
N GLY A 354 15.34 7.60 1.01
CA GLY A 354 16.27 6.80 1.82
C GLY A 354 16.42 7.27 3.28
N ARG A 355 16.28 8.56 3.57
CA ARG A 355 16.42 9.10 4.93
C ARG A 355 15.32 8.60 5.87
N THR A 356 14.06 8.65 5.45
CA THR A 356 12.90 8.43 6.34
C THR A 356 11.93 7.37 5.83
N LEU A 357 12.08 6.89 4.59
CA LEU A 357 11.07 6.13 3.84
C LEU A 357 9.71 6.85 3.78
N GLY A 358 9.74 8.18 3.87
CA GLY A 358 8.56 9.05 3.89
C GLY A 358 7.82 9.10 5.22
N THR A 359 8.35 8.53 6.31
CA THR A 359 7.69 8.55 7.64
C THR A 359 7.52 9.97 8.22
N ASP A 360 8.26 10.94 7.72
CA ASP A 360 8.09 12.36 8.01
C ASP A 360 6.79 12.94 7.43
N TYR A 361 6.23 12.30 6.41
CA TYR A 361 4.93 12.65 5.85
C TYR A 361 3.76 12.02 6.60
N THR A 362 3.98 10.98 7.42
CA THR A 362 2.89 10.28 8.11
C THR A 362 1.96 11.29 8.82
N PRO A 363 2.44 12.22 9.69
CA PRO A 363 1.57 13.15 10.41
C PRO A 363 0.70 14.00 9.49
N LYS A 364 1.34 14.55 8.45
CA LYS A 364 0.67 15.41 7.47
C LYS A 364 -0.36 14.67 6.63
N TYR A 365 -0.10 13.39 6.38
CA TYR A 365 -0.99 12.56 5.58
C TYR A 365 -2.24 12.15 6.38
N VAL A 366 -2.08 11.81 7.67
CA VAL A 366 -3.18 11.37 8.53
C VAL A 366 -4.06 12.54 8.99
N ASN A 367 -3.48 13.72 9.25
CA ASN A 367 -4.26 14.90 9.63
C ASN A 367 -4.73 15.75 8.44
N GLY A 368 -4.41 15.32 7.21
CA GLY A 368 -4.82 15.99 5.99
C GLY A 368 -4.07 17.26 5.60
N SER A 369 -3.08 17.72 6.39
CA SER A 369 -2.31 18.95 6.08
C SER A 369 -1.32 18.82 4.91
N GLN A 370 -1.12 17.61 4.39
CA GLN A 370 -0.36 17.36 3.16
C GLN A 370 -1.05 17.93 1.90
N TRP A 371 -2.38 18.01 1.95
CA TRP A 371 -3.22 18.69 0.98
C TRP A 371 -3.69 19.98 1.62
#